data_AF-A0A7C1JRM5-F1
#
_entry.id   AF-A0A7C1JRM5-F1
#
_cell.length_a   1.000
_cell.length_b   1.000
_cell.length_c   1.000
_cell.angle_alpha   90.00
_cell.angle_beta   90.00
_cell.angle_gamma   90.00
#
_symmetry.space_group_name_H-M   'P 1'
#
loop_
_entity.id
_entity.type
_entity.pdbx_description
1 polymer ?
#
loop_
_entity_poly.entity_id
_entity_poly.type
_entity_poly.pdbx_seq_one_letter_code
_entity_poly.pdbx_strand_id
1 'polypeptide(L)'
;MQHTTVRFVHASDLHLERPVGGLSEAPDHLRQVLVDAPYLAAQRVFDCAVAEAVDFVVLAGDVVDAARAGARAVAFLDEQFGRLAQHGIRVYWAGGNAEQPEQWSDMFQAWPNVHLFPAGQVERLVHRRGDTAVACLSGTSRRKGQPVRLAQFGPDPDGLPSIGVLYGCPAAPAVLRRGLCYLALGGRHQRGDLPMTEQPPTAASGTNGQRQRAAQSEKQDHRGKPSRNFKTQPSMAQRLAVLAHFPGTPQGRCAEHLGPHGCTLVETDGQRTHTRFIPTDAVRWIDARLTIDETATRQRLEELLREQVQAMRR
;
A
#
# COMPACT_ATOMS: atom_id res chain seq x y z
N MET A 1 -14.90 24.86 -11.42
CA MET A 1 -15.23 23.44 -11.67
C MET A 1 -15.49 22.82 -10.31
N GLN A 2 -16.61 22.12 -10.12
CA GLN A 2 -16.80 21.34 -8.90
C GLN A 2 -15.79 20.19 -8.96
N HIS A 3 -14.91 20.09 -7.98
CA HIS A 3 -13.94 19.00 -7.94
C HIS A 3 -14.68 17.73 -7.53
N THR A 4 -14.75 16.75 -8.43
CA THR A 4 -15.38 15.46 -8.12
C THR A 4 -14.47 14.67 -7.20
N THR A 5 -14.91 14.46 -5.96
CA THR A 5 -14.23 13.56 -5.04
C THR A 5 -14.54 12.11 -5.41
N VAL A 6 -13.49 11.29 -5.46
CA VAL A 6 -13.58 9.83 -5.57
C VAL A 6 -13.09 9.18 -4.29
N ARG A 7 -13.74 8.08 -3.92
CA ARG A 7 -13.39 7.25 -2.77
C ARG A 7 -13.09 5.84 -3.24
N PHE A 8 -11.99 5.26 -2.78
CA PHE A 8 -11.62 3.89 -3.13
C PHE A 8 -10.87 3.20 -2.00
N VAL A 9 -10.98 1.87 -1.97
CA VAL A 9 -10.12 1.03 -1.11
C VAL A 9 -8.87 0.65 -1.89
N HIS A 10 -7.70 0.84 -1.30
CA HIS A 10 -6.43 0.35 -1.78
C HIS A 10 -5.94 -0.80 -0.88
N ALA A 11 -5.80 -1.99 -1.48
CA ALA A 11 -5.23 -3.17 -0.84
C ALA A 11 -4.18 -3.83 -1.74
N SER A 12 -3.33 -4.66 -1.16
CA SER A 12 -2.26 -5.37 -1.85
C SER A 12 -1.82 -6.57 -1.02
N ASP A 13 -1.10 -7.52 -1.61
CA ASP A 13 -0.43 -8.60 -0.88
C ASP A 13 -1.41 -9.43 -0.02
N LEU A 14 -2.61 -9.75 -0.54
CA LEU A 14 -3.62 -10.56 0.17
C LEU A 14 -3.09 -11.99 0.38
N HIS A 15 -2.42 -12.56 -0.62
CA HIS A 15 -1.87 -13.91 -0.63
C HIS A 15 -2.84 -14.96 -0.06
N LEU A 16 -4.00 -15.11 -0.71
CA LEU A 16 -5.07 -16.01 -0.25
C LEU A 16 -4.60 -17.46 -0.03
N GLU A 17 -3.59 -17.91 -0.77
CA GLU A 17 -3.03 -19.25 -0.66
C GLU A 17 -2.03 -19.46 0.50
N ARG A 18 -1.70 -18.40 1.26
CA ARG A 18 -0.61 -18.43 2.24
C ARG A 18 -1.15 -18.26 3.67
N PRO A 19 -1.40 -19.36 4.39
CA PRO A 19 -1.85 -19.28 5.77
C PRO A 19 -0.80 -18.61 6.67
N VAL A 20 -1.23 -18.18 7.86
CA VAL A 20 -0.32 -17.64 8.87
C VAL A 20 0.63 -18.74 9.34
N GLY A 21 1.93 -18.48 9.29
CA GLY A 21 2.99 -19.39 9.70
C GLY A 21 3.93 -18.78 10.74
N GLY A 22 5.04 -19.46 11.03
CA GLY A 22 6.03 -19.01 12.03
C GLY A 22 5.77 -19.51 13.46
N LEU A 23 4.82 -20.44 13.64
CA LEU A 23 4.63 -21.17 14.89
C LEU A 23 5.25 -22.56 14.76
N SER A 24 6.03 -22.99 15.75
CA SER A 24 6.57 -24.36 15.81
C SER A 24 5.44 -25.39 15.95
N GLU A 25 4.44 -25.07 16.77
CA GLU A 25 3.20 -25.83 16.91
C GLU A 25 2.02 -24.87 16.99
N ALA A 26 0.99 -25.13 16.18
CA ALA A 26 -0.27 -24.40 16.25
C ALA A 26 -1.26 -25.21 17.11
N PRO A 27 -1.83 -24.62 18.19
CA PRO A 27 -2.89 -25.27 18.95
C PRO A 27 -4.05 -25.68 18.05
N ASP A 28 -4.63 -26.86 18.25
CA ASP A 28 -5.66 -27.42 17.36
C ASP A 28 -6.85 -26.46 17.18
N HIS A 29 -7.26 -25.77 18.24
CA HIS A 29 -8.36 -24.80 18.20
C HIS A 29 -8.05 -23.53 17.41
N LEU A 30 -6.77 -23.21 17.16
CA LEU A 30 -6.34 -22.07 16.34
C LEU A 30 -5.99 -22.46 14.91
N ARG A 31 -5.80 -23.75 14.63
CA ARG A 31 -5.35 -24.22 13.31
C ARG A 31 -6.23 -23.69 12.18
N GLN A 32 -7.55 -23.82 12.33
CA GLN A 32 -8.49 -23.35 11.31
C GLN A 32 -8.44 -21.82 11.14
N VAL A 33 -8.34 -21.08 12.25
CA VAL A 33 -8.24 -19.61 12.23
C VAL A 33 -6.98 -19.15 11.49
N LEU A 34 -5.84 -19.80 11.74
CA LEU A 34 -4.57 -19.48 11.06
C LEU A 34 -4.61 -19.78 9.56
N VAL A 35 -5.31 -20.85 9.17
CA VAL A 35 -5.53 -21.23 7.77
C VAL A 35 -6.46 -20.25 7.06
N ASP A 36 -7.53 -19.82 7.74
CA ASP A 36 -8.55 -18.95 7.16
C ASP A 36 -8.23 -17.46 7.25
N ALA A 37 -7.24 -17.08 8.07
CA ALA A 37 -6.91 -15.68 8.33
C ALA A 37 -6.69 -14.81 7.07
N PRO A 38 -5.98 -15.27 6.00
CA PRO A 38 -5.86 -14.49 4.77
C PRO A 38 -7.22 -14.23 4.10
N TYR A 39 -8.10 -15.23 4.08
CA TYR A 39 -9.45 -15.13 3.50
C TYR A 39 -10.34 -14.20 4.32
N LEU A 40 -10.31 -14.33 5.65
CA LEU A 40 -11.08 -13.46 6.55
C LEU A 40 -10.63 -12.00 6.45
N ALA A 41 -9.31 -11.76 6.37
CA ALA A 41 -8.79 -10.42 6.18
C ALA A 41 -9.19 -9.84 4.82
N ALA A 42 -9.04 -10.61 3.73
CA ALA A 42 -9.49 -10.19 2.41
C ALA A 42 -11.00 -9.92 2.35
N GLN A 43 -11.81 -10.76 2.99
CA GLN A 43 -13.26 -10.55 3.10
C GLN A 43 -13.56 -9.21 3.76
N ARG A 44 -12.88 -8.89 4.87
CA ARG A 44 -13.03 -7.61 5.57
C ARG A 44 -12.59 -6.40 4.73
N VAL A 45 -11.59 -6.56 3.85
CA VAL A 45 -11.23 -5.52 2.87
C VAL A 45 -12.41 -5.24 1.93
N PHE A 46 -13.05 -6.29 1.42
CA PHE A 46 -14.21 -6.14 0.52
C PHE A 46 -15.48 -5.69 1.26
N ASP A 47 -15.69 -6.15 2.50
CA ASP A 47 -16.77 -5.67 3.38
C ASP A 47 -16.63 -4.16 3.60
N CYS A 48 -15.40 -3.70 3.87
CA CYS A 48 -15.09 -2.29 4.00
C CYS A 48 -15.42 -1.51 2.71
N ALA A 49 -15.07 -2.04 1.53
CA ALA A 49 -15.38 -1.37 0.27
C ALA A 49 -16.89 -1.16 0.09
N VAL A 50 -17.69 -2.19 0.42
CA VAL A 50 -19.16 -2.10 0.38
C VAL A 50 -19.70 -1.14 1.44
N ALA A 51 -19.24 -1.25 2.69
CA ALA A 51 -19.73 -0.44 3.81
C ALA A 51 -19.42 1.06 3.64
N GLU A 52 -18.27 1.39 3.05
CA GLU A 52 -17.85 2.77 2.77
C GLU A 52 -18.42 3.32 1.45
N ALA A 53 -19.20 2.50 0.72
CA ALA A 53 -19.79 2.82 -0.58
C ALA A 53 -18.77 3.44 -1.54
N VAL A 54 -17.64 2.77 -1.72
CA VAL A 54 -16.54 3.28 -2.55
C VAL A 54 -16.87 3.23 -4.03
N ASP A 55 -16.27 4.12 -4.82
CA ASP A 55 -16.42 4.12 -6.29
C ASP A 55 -15.76 2.87 -6.92
N PHE A 56 -14.62 2.43 -6.36
CA PHE A 56 -13.90 1.24 -6.82
C PHE A 56 -12.93 0.71 -5.76
N VAL A 57 -12.37 -0.47 -6.01
CA VAL A 57 -11.27 -1.08 -5.28
C VAL A 57 -10.03 -1.11 -6.17
N VAL A 58 -8.87 -0.82 -5.59
CA VAL A 58 -7.55 -0.97 -6.21
C VAL A 58 -6.80 -2.11 -5.53
N LEU A 59 -6.38 -3.10 -6.33
CA LEU A 59 -5.52 -4.20 -5.90
C LEU A 59 -4.14 -4.04 -6.51
N ALA A 60 -3.13 -3.72 -5.69
CA ALA A 60 -1.77 -3.46 -6.16
C ALA A 60 -0.86 -4.70 -6.19
N GLY A 61 -1.44 -5.90 -6.38
CA GLY A 61 -0.75 -7.15 -6.71
C GLY A 61 -0.64 -8.14 -5.55
N ASP A 62 -0.17 -9.36 -5.86
CA ASP A 62 -0.02 -10.48 -4.93
C ASP A 62 -1.30 -10.80 -4.12
N VAL A 63 -2.43 -10.82 -4.82
CA VAL A 63 -3.72 -11.25 -4.28
C VAL A 63 -3.78 -12.78 -4.16
N VAL A 64 -3.39 -13.49 -5.23
CA VAL A 64 -3.54 -14.93 -5.35
C VAL A 64 -2.52 -15.52 -6.33
N ASP A 65 -1.87 -16.60 -5.90
CA ASP A 65 -0.98 -17.39 -6.77
C ASP A 65 -1.77 -18.53 -7.44
N ALA A 66 -2.03 -18.44 -8.76
CA ALA A 66 -2.79 -19.44 -9.51
C ALA A 66 -2.25 -20.86 -9.35
N ALA A 67 -0.93 -21.02 -9.28
CA ALA A 67 -0.31 -22.34 -9.17
C ALA A 67 -0.60 -23.01 -7.81
N ARG A 68 -1.06 -22.23 -6.83
CA ARG A 68 -1.27 -22.65 -5.43
C ARG A 68 -2.70 -22.43 -4.92
N ALA A 69 -3.45 -21.56 -5.58
CA ALA A 69 -4.79 -21.06 -5.21
C ALA A 69 -5.79 -22.17 -4.88
N GLY A 70 -5.70 -23.30 -5.59
CA GLY A 70 -6.72 -24.34 -5.58
C GLY A 70 -8.12 -23.79 -5.93
N ALA A 71 -9.14 -24.63 -5.79
CA ALA A 71 -10.52 -24.21 -6.07
C ALA A 71 -11.05 -23.17 -5.06
N ARG A 72 -10.53 -23.18 -3.82
CA ARG A 72 -11.01 -22.32 -2.73
C ARG A 72 -10.75 -20.83 -3.02
N ALA A 73 -9.54 -20.46 -3.42
CA ALA A 73 -9.23 -19.05 -3.69
C ALA A 73 -9.99 -18.51 -4.89
N VAL A 74 -10.18 -19.33 -5.93
CA VAL A 74 -10.99 -18.96 -7.10
C VAL A 74 -12.45 -18.74 -6.70
N ALA A 75 -13.06 -19.69 -5.99
CA ALA A 75 -14.45 -19.57 -5.54
C ALA A 75 -14.65 -18.37 -4.60
N PHE A 76 -13.68 -18.11 -3.73
CA PHE A 76 -13.70 -16.95 -2.86
C PHE A 76 -13.67 -15.64 -3.67
N LEU A 77 -12.74 -15.49 -4.63
CA LEU A 77 -12.67 -14.29 -5.44
C LEU A 77 -13.92 -14.09 -6.31
N ASP A 78 -14.45 -15.18 -6.86
CA ASP A 78 -15.70 -15.15 -7.63
C ASP A 78 -16.87 -14.60 -6.79
N GLU A 79 -17.04 -15.12 -5.58
CA GLU A 79 -18.05 -14.64 -4.63
C GLU A 79 -17.83 -13.16 -4.27
N GLN A 80 -16.61 -12.79 -3.89
CA GLN A 80 -16.31 -11.42 -3.43
C GLN A 80 -16.42 -10.40 -4.56
N PHE A 81 -15.92 -10.69 -5.76
CA PHE A 81 -16.02 -9.81 -6.91
C PHE A 81 -17.46 -9.72 -7.44
N GLY A 82 -18.20 -10.82 -7.44
CA GLY A 82 -19.63 -10.83 -7.73
C GLY A 82 -20.42 -9.95 -6.76
N ARG A 83 -20.11 -10.02 -5.46
CA ARG A 83 -20.71 -9.14 -4.44
C ARG A 83 -20.37 -7.66 -4.69
N LEU A 84 -19.12 -7.32 -4.99
CA LEU A 84 -18.76 -5.94 -5.36
C LEU A 84 -19.52 -5.47 -6.62
N ALA A 85 -19.68 -6.35 -7.62
CA ALA A 85 -20.42 -6.03 -8.84
C ALA A 85 -21.88 -5.70 -8.56
N GLN A 86 -22.54 -6.41 -7.64
CA GLN A 86 -23.93 -6.14 -7.22
C GLN A 86 -24.09 -4.74 -6.59
N HIS A 87 -23.03 -4.23 -5.98
CA HIS A 87 -22.97 -2.86 -5.44
C HIS A 87 -22.45 -1.82 -6.44
N GLY A 88 -22.18 -2.21 -7.70
CA GLY A 88 -21.64 -1.33 -8.73
C GLY A 88 -20.16 -0.97 -8.54
N ILE A 89 -19.44 -1.69 -7.69
CA ILE A 89 -18.04 -1.42 -7.35
C ILE A 89 -17.13 -2.17 -8.32
N ARG A 90 -16.28 -1.43 -9.04
CA ARG A 90 -15.27 -2.00 -9.93
C ARG A 90 -13.98 -2.34 -9.19
N VAL A 91 -13.22 -3.29 -9.70
CA VAL A 91 -11.89 -3.64 -9.19
C VAL A 91 -10.85 -3.35 -10.26
N TYR A 92 -9.84 -2.55 -9.94
CA TYR A 92 -8.68 -2.30 -10.79
C TYR A 92 -7.46 -2.96 -10.18
N TRP A 93 -6.88 -3.92 -10.89
CA TRP A 93 -5.84 -4.79 -10.38
C TRP A 93 -4.57 -4.66 -11.20
N ALA A 94 -3.45 -4.34 -10.56
CA ALA A 94 -2.12 -4.51 -11.12
C ALA A 94 -1.48 -5.77 -10.54
N GLY A 95 -1.26 -6.80 -11.36
CA GLY A 95 -0.67 -8.08 -10.94
C GLY A 95 0.74 -7.93 -10.39
N GLY A 96 1.06 -8.72 -9.37
CA GLY A 96 2.33 -8.73 -8.66
C GLY A 96 3.31 -9.78 -9.18
N ASN A 97 4.00 -10.46 -8.27
CA ASN A 97 4.81 -11.63 -8.60
C ASN A 97 3.96 -12.85 -8.89
N ALA A 98 2.88 -13.01 -8.12
CA ALA A 98 2.02 -14.19 -8.15
C ALA A 98 1.16 -14.24 -9.42
N GLU A 99 0.73 -13.09 -9.90
CA GLU A 99 -0.15 -12.99 -11.07
C GLU A 99 0.63 -12.65 -12.34
N GLN A 100 0.65 -13.57 -13.30
CA GLN A 100 0.96 -13.28 -14.70
C GLN A 100 -0.36 -13.15 -15.46
N PRO A 101 -0.71 -11.99 -16.05
CA PRO A 101 -1.99 -11.80 -16.74
C PRO A 101 -2.32 -12.89 -17.79
N GLU A 102 -1.29 -13.43 -18.44
CA GLU A 102 -1.42 -14.46 -19.47
C GLU A 102 -1.91 -15.81 -18.91
N GLN A 103 -1.75 -16.05 -17.60
CA GLN A 103 -2.18 -17.29 -16.95
C GLN A 103 -3.65 -17.27 -16.51
N TRP A 104 -4.31 -16.11 -16.60
CA TRP A 104 -5.61 -15.86 -15.98
C TRP A 104 -6.67 -15.36 -16.97
N SER A 105 -6.39 -15.34 -18.28
CA SER A 105 -7.24 -14.71 -19.30
C SER A 105 -8.71 -15.14 -19.21
N ASP A 106 -8.94 -16.45 -19.07
CA ASP A 106 -10.29 -17.03 -19.10
C ASP A 106 -11.05 -16.76 -17.79
N MET A 107 -10.33 -16.69 -16.67
CA MET A 107 -10.92 -16.41 -15.37
C MET A 107 -11.28 -14.94 -15.22
N PHE A 108 -10.49 -14.02 -15.76
CA PHE A 108 -10.84 -12.60 -15.80
C PHE A 108 -12.05 -12.31 -16.69
N GLN A 109 -12.30 -13.12 -17.72
CA GLN A 109 -13.53 -13.02 -18.51
C GLN A 109 -14.79 -13.33 -17.67
N ALA A 110 -14.68 -14.13 -16.62
CA ALA A 110 -15.78 -14.44 -15.72
C ALA A 110 -16.12 -13.28 -14.74
N TRP A 111 -15.21 -12.31 -14.57
CA TRP A 111 -15.36 -11.21 -13.61
C TRP A 111 -15.50 -9.85 -14.33
N PRO A 112 -16.68 -9.51 -14.86
CA PRO A 112 -16.87 -8.36 -15.74
C PRO A 112 -16.62 -6.99 -15.07
N ASN A 113 -16.63 -6.93 -13.73
CA ASN A 113 -16.30 -5.71 -12.97
C ASN A 113 -14.83 -5.60 -12.58
N VAL A 114 -14.00 -6.60 -12.92
CA VAL A 114 -12.58 -6.64 -12.61
C VAL A 114 -11.79 -6.32 -13.86
N HIS A 115 -10.88 -5.36 -13.73
CA HIS A 115 -9.91 -5.03 -14.76
C HIS A 115 -8.50 -5.35 -14.28
N LEU A 116 -7.85 -6.34 -14.90
CA LEU A 116 -6.43 -6.59 -14.70
C LEU A 116 -5.61 -5.79 -15.72
N PHE A 117 -4.72 -4.92 -15.24
CA PHE A 117 -3.82 -4.17 -16.11
C PHE A 117 -2.84 -5.09 -16.85
N PRO A 118 -2.44 -4.76 -18.09
CA PRO A 118 -1.49 -5.57 -18.85
C PRO A 118 -0.10 -5.53 -18.23
N ALA A 119 0.68 -6.60 -18.48
CA ALA A 119 2.07 -6.66 -18.08
C ALA A 119 2.99 -5.93 -19.07
N GLY A 120 3.96 -5.17 -18.55
CA GLY A 120 5.05 -4.59 -19.36
C GLY A 120 4.71 -3.31 -20.15
N GLN A 121 3.46 -2.83 -20.08
CA GLN A 121 3.02 -1.54 -20.61
C GLN A 121 2.00 -0.87 -19.69
N VAL A 122 2.04 0.46 -19.61
CA VAL A 122 1.06 1.24 -18.84
C VAL A 122 -0.20 1.39 -19.68
N GLU A 123 -1.32 0.96 -19.12
CA GLU A 123 -2.66 1.21 -19.66
C GLU A 123 -3.34 2.31 -18.84
N ARG A 124 -4.21 3.07 -19.49
CA ARG A 124 -5.00 4.12 -18.88
C ARG A 124 -6.48 3.84 -19.07
N LEU A 125 -7.24 4.01 -17.99
CA LEU A 125 -8.68 3.78 -17.95
C LEU A 125 -9.37 4.94 -17.26
N VAL A 126 -10.51 5.34 -17.80
CA VAL A 126 -11.38 6.33 -17.17
C VAL A 126 -12.44 5.57 -16.35
N HIS A 127 -12.46 5.81 -15.05
CA HIS A 127 -13.55 5.37 -14.19
C HIS A 127 -14.71 6.35 -14.28
N ARG A 128 -15.92 5.79 -14.37
CA ARG A 128 -17.15 6.58 -14.52
C ARG A 128 -18.18 6.22 -13.44
N ARG A 129 -18.85 7.24 -12.92
CA ARG A 129 -20.06 7.12 -12.10
C ARG A 129 -21.25 7.37 -13.02
N GLY A 130 -21.91 6.30 -13.46
CA GLY A 130 -22.84 6.36 -14.60
C GLY A 130 -22.11 6.87 -15.84
N ASP A 131 -22.62 7.94 -16.45
CA ASP A 131 -22.01 8.55 -17.62
C ASP A 131 -20.92 9.59 -17.28
N THR A 132 -20.75 9.95 -16.01
CA THR A 132 -19.80 10.99 -15.60
C THR A 132 -18.42 10.40 -15.36
N ALA A 133 -17.39 10.90 -16.05
CA ALA A 133 -16.01 10.55 -15.75
C ALA A 133 -15.57 11.20 -14.43
N VAL A 134 -15.01 10.40 -13.51
CA VAL A 134 -14.68 10.88 -12.15
C VAL A 134 -13.23 10.63 -11.74
N ALA A 135 -12.54 9.68 -12.37
CA ALA A 135 -11.11 9.43 -12.15
C ALA A 135 -10.46 8.79 -13.37
N CYS A 136 -9.14 8.92 -13.46
CA CYS A 136 -8.31 8.28 -14.46
C CYS A 136 -7.29 7.40 -13.75
N LEU A 137 -7.35 6.10 -14.00
CA LEU A 137 -6.40 5.13 -13.46
C LEU A 137 -5.37 4.79 -14.53
N SER A 138 -4.09 4.85 -14.19
CA SER A 138 -2.99 4.36 -15.02
C SER A 138 -2.28 3.23 -14.28
N GLY A 139 -2.14 2.06 -14.90
CA GLY A 139 -1.59 0.89 -14.22
C GLY A 139 -0.88 -0.08 -15.15
N THR A 140 -0.06 -0.94 -14.55
CA THR A 140 0.62 -2.05 -15.25
C THR A 140 0.89 -3.19 -14.27
N SER A 141 0.69 -4.42 -14.73
CA SER A 141 1.08 -5.62 -13.99
C SER A 141 2.59 -5.85 -14.10
N ARG A 142 3.18 -6.44 -13.07
CA ARG A 142 4.62 -6.68 -13.04
C ARG A 142 5.00 -7.80 -14.02
N ARG A 143 5.98 -7.51 -14.87
CA ARG A 143 6.68 -8.52 -15.68
C ARG A 143 8.09 -8.72 -15.13
N LYS A 144 8.45 -9.97 -14.84
CA LYS A 144 9.78 -10.30 -14.29
C LYS A 144 10.87 -9.84 -15.24
N GLY A 145 11.86 -9.12 -14.72
CA GLY A 145 13.01 -8.61 -15.49
C GLY A 145 12.73 -7.39 -16.36
N GLN A 146 11.48 -6.89 -16.41
CA GLN A 146 11.15 -5.67 -17.16
C GLN A 146 10.86 -4.51 -16.19
N PRO A 147 11.62 -3.41 -16.23
CA PRO A 147 11.34 -2.25 -15.39
C PRO A 147 10.08 -1.52 -15.84
N VAL A 148 9.34 -0.97 -14.89
CA VAL A 148 8.16 -0.15 -15.16
C VAL A 148 8.58 1.20 -15.73
N ARG A 149 7.96 1.62 -16.83
CA ARG A 149 8.20 2.92 -17.46
C ARG A 149 7.42 4.01 -16.74
N LEU A 150 7.94 4.48 -15.61
CA LEU A 150 7.27 5.47 -14.75
C LEU A 150 6.88 6.76 -15.48
N ALA A 151 7.62 7.15 -16.52
CA ALA A 151 7.30 8.33 -17.35
C ALA A 151 5.96 8.23 -18.12
N GLN A 152 5.40 7.02 -18.26
CA GLN A 152 4.08 6.82 -18.88
C GLN A 152 2.92 7.06 -17.90
N PHE A 153 3.20 7.13 -16.60
CA PHE A 153 2.24 7.59 -15.62
C PHE A 153 2.26 9.12 -15.64
N GLY A 154 1.11 9.71 -15.93
CA GLY A 154 0.97 11.14 -16.05
C GLY A 154 -0.46 11.57 -15.73
N PRO A 155 -0.73 12.88 -15.74
CA PRO A 155 -2.06 13.38 -15.48
C PRO A 155 -2.99 12.96 -16.62
N ASP A 156 -4.25 12.92 -16.27
CA ASP A 156 -5.34 12.92 -17.23
C ASP A 156 -5.39 14.27 -17.98
N PRO A 157 -5.54 14.29 -19.32
CA PRO A 157 -5.59 15.52 -20.09
C PRO A 157 -6.80 16.39 -19.75
N ASP A 158 -7.90 15.78 -19.31
CA ASP A 158 -9.14 16.47 -18.98
C ASP A 158 -9.17 16.92 -17.50
N GLY A 159 -8.07 16.72 -16.77
CA GLY A 159 -7.91 17.16 -15.39
C GLY A 159 -8.60 16.28 -14.35
N LEU A 160 -8.99 15.05 -14.71
CA LEU A 160 -9.54 14.09 -13.75
C LEU A 160 -8.51 13.71 -12.66
N PRO A 161 -8.96 13.41 -11.43
CA PRO A 161 -8.13 12.77 -10.42
C PRO A 161 -7.36 11.58 -11.01
N SER A 162 -6.04 11.68 -11.03
CA SER A 162 -5.16 10.75 -11.73
C SER A 162 -4.44 9.83 -10.74
N ILE A 163 -4.75 8.54 -10.80
CA ILE A 163 -4.31 7.53 -9.85
C ILE A 163 -3.39 6.54 -10.58
N GLY A 164 -2.17 6.38 -10.08
CA GLY A 164 -1.25 5.34 -10.55
C GLY A 164 -1.41 4.04 -9.75
N VAL A 165 -1.33 2.88 -10.40
CA VAL A 165 -1.36 1.57 -9.73
C VAL A 165 -0.18 0.73 -10.18
N LEU A 166 0.65 0.26 -9.25
CA LEU A 166 1.79 -0.60 -9.56
C LEU A 166 2.22 -1.49 -8.39
N TYR A 167 2.85 -2.61 -8.75
CA TYR A 167 3.49 -3.49 -7.78
C TYR A 167 5.00 -3.19 -7.68
N GLY A 168 5.49 -2.99 -6.46
CA GLY A 168 6.90 -2.80 -6.12
C GLY A 168 7.28 -1.35 -5.80
N CYS A 169 8.55 -1.17 -5.42
CA CYS A 169 9.10 0.16 -5.13
C CYS A 169 9.79 0.72 -6.39
N PRO A 170 9.31 1.83 -6.97
CA PRO A 170 9.99 2.48 -8.08
C PRO A 170 11.35 3.03 -7.64
N ALA A 171 12.38 2.88 -8.49
CA ALA A 171 13.74 3.36 -8.19
C ALA A 171 13.87 4.90 -8.25
N ALA A 172 13.08 5.56 -9.10
CA ALA A 172 13.10 7.00 -9.29
C ALA A 172 11.68 7.60 -9.14
N PRO A 173 11.09 7.58 -7.93
CA PRO A 173 9.71 8.00 -7.70
C PRO A 173 9.46 9.48 -8.03
N ALA A 174 10.51 10.33 -7.97
CA ALA A 174 10.41 11.74 -8.31
C ALA A 174 9.96 12.00 -9.76
N VAL A 175 10.15 11.04 -10.68
CA VAL A 175 9.66 11.12 -12.07
C VAL A 175 8.13 11.25 -12.13
N LEU A 176 7.42 10.74 -11.12
CA LEU A 176 5.97 10.76 -11.03
C LEU A 176 5.39 12.09 -10.53
N ARG A 177 6.22 13.07 -10.15
CA ARG A 177 5.81 14.40 -9.63
C ARG A 177 4.98 15.25 -10.61
N ARG A 178 4.67 14.74 -11.80
CA ARG A 178 3.97 15.46 -12.86
C ARG A 178 2.51 15.00 -12.99
N GLY A 179 1.70 15.23 -11.95
CA GLY A 179 0.24 15.30 -12.12
C GLY A 179 -0.59 14.09 -11.69
N LEU A 180 -0.01 13.09 -11.02
CA LEU A 180 -0.80 12.13 -10.23
C LEU A 180 -1.26 12.77 -8.92
N CYS A 181 -2.42 12.37 -8.40
CA CYS A 181 -2.85 12.73 -7.04
C CYS A 181 -2.56 11.61 -6.03
N TYR A 182 -2.45 10.36 -6.49
CA TYR A 182 -2.15 9.20 -5.67
C TYR A 182 -1.44 8.11 -6.48
N LEU A 183 -0.52 7.39 -5.84
CA LEU A 183 0.17 6.23 -6.39
C LEU A 183 0.00 5.05 -5.44
N ALA A 184 -0.86 4.12 -5.85
CA ALA A 184 -1.10 2.85 -5.18
C ALA A 184 0.06 1.88 -5.43
N LEU A 185 0.85 1.60 -4.39
CA LEU A 185 2.00 0.71 -4.43
C LEU A 185 1.71 -0.60 -3.68
N GLY A 186 2.07 -1.73 -4.30
CA GLY A 186 2.09 -3.04 -3.65
C GLY A 186 3.48 -3.64 -3.43
N GLY A 187 3.56 -4.81 -2.81
CA GLY A 187 4.81 -5.57 -2.64
C GLY A 187 5.61 -5.22 -1.38
N ARG A 188 5.02 -4.47 -0.44
CA ARG A 188 5.55 -4.28 0.92
C ARG A 188 4.48 -4.70 1.91
N HIS A 189 4.82 -5.64 2.80
CA HIS A 189 3.89 -6.13 3.81
C HIS A 189 3.64 -5.13 4.95
N GLN A 190 4.52 -4.14 5.13
CA GLN A 190 4.31 -3.06 6.08
C GLN A 190 3.76 -1.83 5.39
N ARG A 191 2.75 -1.21 5.99
CA ARG A 191 2.15 0.02 5.47
C ARG A 191 3.13 1.19 5.58
N GLY A 192 3.03 2.14 4.65
CA GLY A 192 3.78 3.38 4.74
C GLY A 192 3.86 4.14 3.42
N ASP A 193 4.18 5.42 3.54
CA ASP A 193 4.36 6.28 2.39
C ASP A 193 5.77 6.15 1.83
N LEU A 194 5.88 6.14 0.50
CA LEU A 194 7.16 6.24 -0.18
C LEU A 194 7.56 7.72 -0.24
N PRO A 195 8.72 8.12 0.30
CA PRO A 195 9.19 9.49 0.18
C PRO A 195 9.38 9.83 -1.30
N MET A 196 8.70 10.89 -1.76
CA MET A 196 8.79 11.36 -3.15
C MET A 196 9.93 12.36 -3.36
N THR A 197 10.96 12.37 -2.50
CA THR A 197 12.14 13.25 -2.59
C THR A 197 13.22 12.62 -3.45
N GLU A 198 13.99 13.43 -4.18
CA GLU A 198 15.29 12.98 -4.70
C GLU A 198 16.19 12.75 -3.49
N GLN A 199 16.46 11.49 -3.14
CA GLN A 199 17.59 11.21 -2.27
C GLN A 199 18.85 11.57 -3.07
N PRO A 200 19.74 12.44 -2.56
CA PRO A 200 21.07 12.56 -3.15
C PRO A 200 21.69 11.15 -3.13
N PRO A 201 22.44 10.75 -4.16
CA PRO A 201 23.05 9.43 -4.20
C PRO A 201 23.83 9.23 -2.90
N THR A 202 23.38 8.27 -2.09
CA THR A 202 24.11 7.85 -0.90
C THR A 202 25.45 7.33 -1.39
N ALA A 203 26.52 8.05 -1.04
CA ALA A 203 27.87 7.58 -1.27
C ALA A 203 27.97 6.16 -0.72
N ALA A 204 28.29 5.22 -1.62
CA ALA A 204 28.55 3.84 -1.26
C ALA A 204 29.52 3.83 -0.07
N SER A 205 29.15 3.09 0.98
CA SER A 205 30.01 2.82 2.13
C SER A 205 31.20 1.98 1.67
N GLY A 206 32.21 2.65 1.12
CA GLY A 206 33.56 2.15 0.94
C GLY A 206 34.36 2.41 2.20
N THR A 207 34.80 1.34 2.83
CA THR A 207 35.75 1.33 3.94
C THR A 207 37.11 1.94 3.56
N ASN A 208 37.77 2.47 4.58
CA ASN A 208 39.17 2.90 4.71
C ASN A 208 39.59 4.31 4.28
N GLY A 209 40.22 5.02 5.23
CA GLY A 209 41.51 5.67 4.95
C GLY A 209 41.75 7.10 5.43
N GLN A 210 41.76 7.34 6.74
CA GLN A 210 42.70 8.22 7.48
C GLN A 210 43.09 9.66 7.01
N ARG A 211 43.01 10.56 8.03
CA ARG A 211 43.97 11.63 8.44
C ARG A 211 43.92 13.00 7.74
N GLN A 212 43.51 14.05 8.49
CA GLN A 212 44.32 15.18 9.05
C GLN A 212 44.78 16.21 7.98
N ARG A 213 44.67 17.55 8.08
CA ARG A 213 44.85 18.59 9.12
C ARG A 213 44.29 19.92 8.53
N ALA A 214 43.58 20.78 9.28
CA ALA A 214 44.03 21.99 10.01
C ALA A 214 44.38 23.26 9.17
N ALA A 215 43.72 24.39 9.52
CA ALA A 215 44.09 25.83 9.45
C ALA A 215 42.87 26.69 9.01
N GLN A 216 42.26 27.56 9.83
CA GLN A 216 42.61 28.99 10.09
C GLN A 216 42.82 29.78 8.79
N SER A 217 42.25 30.96 8.50
CA SER A 217 41.66 32.12 9.19
C SER A 217 40.78 32.88 8.14
N GLU A 218 39.93 33.89 8.37
CA GLU A 218 40.17 35.23 8.92
C GLU A 218 38.91 36.14 8.68
N LYS A 219 38.61 37.03 9.65
CA LYS A 219 38.04 38.42 9.58
C LYS A 219 36.75 38.76 8.78
N GLN A 220 35.69 39.31 9.42
CA GLN A 220 35.38 40.77 9.65
C GLN A 220 35.05 41.51 8.33
N ASP A 221 34.04 42.37 8.13
CA ASP A 221 33.20 43.19 8.99
C ASP A 221 32.10 43.93 8.15
N HIS A 222 31.12 44.54 8.83
CA HIS A 222 30.32 45.74 8.50
C HIS A 222 28.98 45.74 7.68
N ARG A 223 27.92 46.05 8.44
CA ARG A 223 26.88 47.12 8.30
C ARG A 223 26.11 47.31 6.97
N GLY A 224 24.77 47.33 7.06
CA GLY A 224 23.93 48.02 6.06
C GLY A 224 22.42 47.74 6.17
N LYS A 225 21.68 48.71 6.71
CA LYS A 225 20.25 48.75 7.04
C LYS A 225 19.29 48.80 5.80
N PRO A 226 17.94 48.86 5.96
CA PRO A 226 16.94 48.00 5.34
C PRO A 226 16.23 48.60 4.11
N SER A 227 15.50 47.78 3.33
CA SER A 227 14.32 48.30 2.61
C SER A 227 13.38 47.25 2.01
N ARG A 228 12.09 47.56 2.20
CA ARG A 228 10.94 47.34 1.30
C ARG A 228 10.35 45.93 1.13
N ASN A 229 9.22 45.80 1.83
CA ASN A 229 8.05 45.00 1.47
C ASN A 229 7.84 44.87 -0.05
N PHE A 230 8.11 43.68 -0.57
CA PHE A 230 7.30 43.11 -1.64
C PHE A 230 6.29 42.19 -0.98
N LYS A 231 5.00 42.54 -1.07
CA LYS A 231 3.92 41.55 -0.93
C LYS A 231 4.12 40.54 -2.06
N THR A 232 4.83 39.46 -1.80
CA THR A 232 4.89 38.32 -2.69
C THR A 232 3.50 37.70 -2.70
N GLN A 233 2.82 37.86 -3.84
CA GLN A 233 1.73 36.97 -4.23
C GLN A 233 2.20 35.52 -4.03
N PRO A 234 1.35 34.59 -3.56
CA PRO A 234 1.76 33.21 -3.41
C PRO A 234 2.19 32.69 -4.79
N SER A 235 3.44 32.23 -4.87
CA SER A 235 4.02 31.69 -6.09
C SER A 235 3.26 30.43 -6.53
N MET A 236 3.30 30.13 -7.82
CA MET A 236 2.86 28.89 -8.48
C MET A 236 3.50 27.58 -7.91
N ALA A 237 4.08 27.60 -6.72
CA ALA A 237 4.93 26.56 -6.14
C ALA A 237 4.22 25.67 -5.11
N GLN A 238 2.89 25.67 -5.00
CA GLN A 238 2.18 24.52 -4.41
C GLN A 238 2.04 23.43 -5.46
N ARG A 239 3.18 22.86 -5.87
CA ARG A 239 3.19 21.62 -6.64
C ARG A 239 2.52 20.54 -5.78
N LEU A 240 1.38 20.06 -6.25
CA LEU A 240 0.63 18.93 -5.70
C LEU A 240 1.60 17.79 -5.36
N ALA A 241 1.74 17.49 -4.08
CA ALA A 241 2.57 16.37 -3.64
C ALA A 241 1.81 15.08 -3.93
N VAL A 242 2.27 14.33 -4.92
CA VAL A 242 1.79 12.96 -5.17
C VAL A 242 1.98 12.15 -3.88
N LEU A 243 0.91 11.55 -3.36
CA LEU A 243 1.02 10.60 -2.27
C LEU A 243 1.27 9.21 -2.83
N ALA A 244 2.46 8.67 -2.61
CA ALA A 244 2.80 7.30 -2.96
C ALA A 244 2.75 6.43 -1.71
N HIS A 245 1.93 5.38 -1.73
CA HIS A 245 1.53 4.70 -0.51
C HIS A 245 1.52 3.18 -0.69
N PHE A 246 2.08 2.46 0.28
CA PHE A 246 1.93 1.02 0.45
C PHE A 246 0.87 0.76 1.54
N PRO A 247 -0.19 -0.03 1.27
CA PRO A 247 -1.24 -0.31 2.25
C PRO A 247 -0.78 -1.37 3.27
N GLY A 248 0.30 -2.10 2.97
CA GLY A 248 0.69 -3.30 3.70
C GLY A 248 -0.08 -4.53 3.21
N THR A 249 0.16 -5.66 3.87
CA THR A 249 -0.70 -6.84 3.70
C THR A 249 -1.94 -6.72 4.60
N PRO A 250 -3.13 -7.20 4.18
CA PRO A 250 -4.31 -7.28 5.04
C PRO A 250 -4.17 -8.21 6.24
N GLN A 251 -3.27 -9.21 6.16
CA GLN A 251 -3.03 -10.20 7.20
C GLN A 251 -1.53 -10.44 7.39
N GLY A 252 -1.01 -10.14 8.59
CA GLY A 252 0.35 -10.51 8.97
C GLY A 252 0.53 -12.04 8.99
N ARG A 253 1.52 -12.58 8.26
CA ARG A 253 1.67 -14.03 8.05
C ARG A 253 2.81 -14.67 8.84
N CYS A 254 3.60 -13.87 9.56
CA CYS A 254 4.73 -14.33 10.35
C CYS A 254 5.02 -13.32 11.46
N ALA A 255 5.87 -13.71 12.42
CA ALA A 255 6.18 -12.92 13.61
C ALA A 255 6.86 -11.57 13.29
N GLU A 256 7.48 -11.43 12.12
CA GLU A 256 8.05 -10.16 11.66
C GLU A 256 6.97 -9.14 11.23
N HIS A 257 5.75 -9.59 10.95
CA HIS A 257 4.61 -8.75 10.59
C HIS A 257 3.84 -8.29 11.83
N LEU A 258 4.55 -7.62 12.74
CA LEU A 258 3.98 -7.10 13.98
C LEU A 258 2.92 -6.02 13.74
N GLY A 259 1.98 -5.91 14.67
CA GLY A 259 1.00 -4.83 14.72
C GLY A 259 -0.22 -5.06 13.81
N PRO A 260 -1.05 -4.02 13.61
CA PRO A 260 -2.25 -4.13 12.80
C PRO A 260 -1.93 -4.17 11.31
N HIS A 261 -2.68 -5.01 10.58
CA HIS A 261 -2.58 -5.23 9.14
C HIS A 261 -3.95 -4.99 8.50
N GLY A 262 -3.99 -4.47 7.27
CA GLY A 262 -5.21 -3.84 6.77
C GLY A 262 -5.17 -3.38 5.32
N CYS A 263 -6.12 -2.51 5.01
CA CYS A 263 -6.17 -1.76 3.77
C CYS A 263 -6.21 -0.25 4.04
N THR A 264 -6.14 0.54 2.98
CA THR A 264 -6.21 2.00 3.05
C THR A 264 -7.44 2.49 2.31
N LEU A 265 -8.35 3.17 2.99
CA LEU A 265 -9.39 3.96 2.36
C LEU A 265 -8.80 5.29 1.89
N VAL A 266 -9.02 5.64 0.63
CA VAL A 266 -8.48 6.84 0.00
C VAL A 266 -9.63 7.69 -0.50
N GLU A 267 -9.54 8.99 -0.25
CA GLU A 267 -10.45 10.00 -0.78
C GLU A 267 -9.63 11.09 -1.47
N THR A 268 -9.94 11.39 -2.72
CA THR A 268 -9.23 12.44 -3.45
C THR A 268 -10.12 13.19 -4.42
N ASP A 269 -9.90 14.50 -4.53
CA ASP A 269 -10.53 15.39 -5.50
C ASP A 269 -9.57 15.81 -6.63
N GLY A 270 -8.42 15.13 -6.72
CA GLY A 270 -7.32 15.43 -7.63
C GLY A 270 -6.33 16.46 -7.09
N GLN A 271 -6.72 17.28 -6.12
CA GLN A 271 -5.85 18.27 -5.47
C GLN A 271 -5.44 17.87 -4.05
N ARG A 272 -6.39 17.32 -3.29
CA ARG A 272 -6.19 16.84 -1.93
C ARG A 272 -6.43 15.35 -1.91
N THR A 273 -5.62 14.65 -1.14
CA THR A 273 -5.76 13.22 -0.92
C THR A 273 -5.72 12.97 0.57
N HIS A 274 -6.77 12.33 1.09
CA HIS A 274 -6.88 11.88 2.46
C HIS A 274 -6.84 10.36 2.48
N THR A 275 -6.12 9.79 3.45
CA THR A 275 -6.00 8.34 3.63
C THR A 275 -6.38 7.96 5.06
N ARG A 276 -7.12 6.86 5.19
CA ARG A 276 -7.48 6.25 6.47
C ARG A 276 -7.14 4.78 6.45
N PHE A 277 -6.33 4.34 7.41
CA PHE A 277 -6.04 2.93 7.60
C PHE A 277 -7.23 2.20 8.22
N ILE A 278 -7.57 1.03 7.69
CA ILE A 278 -8.65 0.18 8.18
C ILE A 278 -8.05 -1.20 8.48
N PRO A 279 -7.95 -1.58 9.77
CA PRO A 279 -7.41 -2.89 10.14
C PRO A 279 -8.38 -3.99 9.72
N THR A 280 -7.84 -5.04 9.10
CA THR A 280 -8.61 -6.19 8.62
C THR A 280 -8.08 -7.52 9.16
N ASP A 281 -6.92 -7.52 9.82
CA ASP A 281 -6.26 -8.73 10.32
C ASP A 281 -7.19 -9.59 11.19
N ALA A 282 -7.26 -10.88 10.87
CA ALA A 282 -7.94 -11.89 11.68
C ALA A 282 -7.05 -12.40 12.82
N VAL A 283 -5.73 -12.38 12.58
CA VAL A 283 -4.71 -12.78 13.55
C VAL A 283 -3.66 -11.67 13.65
N ARG A 284 -3.31 -11.27 14.87
CA ARG A 284 -2.35 -10.20 15.11
C ARG A 284 -1.10 -10.71 15.80
N TRP A 285 0.06 -10.37 15.25
CA TRP A 285 1.34 -10.59 15.91
C TRP A 285 1.67 -9.40 16.81
N ILE A 286 1.97 -9.69 18.07
CA ILE A 286 2.30 -8.71 19.10
C ILE A 286 3.63 -9.10 19.71
N ASP A 287 4.57 -8.16 19.77
CA ASP A 287 5.80 -8.32 20.55
C ASP A 287 5.58 -7.76 21.96
N ALA A 288 5.96 -8.53 22.96
CA ALA A 288 5.78 -8.19 24.36
C ALA A 288 7.07 -8.48 25.12
N ARG A 289 7.55 -7.48 25.84
CA ARG A 289 8.79 -7.59 26.61
C ARG A 289 8.45 -7.60 28.10
N LEU A 290 8.92 -8.64 28.77
CA LEU A 290 8.84 -8.78 30.21
C LEU A 290 10.23 -8.53 30.80
N THR A 291 10.28 -7.69 31.82
CA THR A 291 11.47 -7.53 32.66
C THR A 291 11.26 -8.32 33.93
N ILE A 292 12.22 -9.20 34.23
CA ILE A 292 12.29 -9.96 35.48
C ILE A 292 13.54 -9.56 36.24
N ASP A 293 13.48 -9.59 37.56
CA ASP A 293 14.65 -9.43 38.43
C ASP A 293 15.27 -10.79 38.79
N GLU A 294 16.46 -10.76 39.41
CA GLU A 294 17.21 -11.96 39.79
C GLU A 294 16.50 -12.80 40.86
N THR A 295 15.49 -12.24 41.53
CA THR A 295 14.70 -12.92 42.57
C THR A 295 13.39 -13.52 42.05
N ALA A 296 13.11 -13.35 40.75
CA ALA A 296 11.87 -13.78 40.14
C ALA A 296 11.71 -15.31 40.21
N THR A 297 10.68 -15.74 40.93
CA THR A 297 10.30 -17.15 40.98
C THR A 297 9.57 -17.55 39.69
N ARG A 298 9.54 -18.86 39.40
CA ARG A 298 8.71 -19.40 38.30
C ARG A 298 7.25 -18.96 38.40
N GLN A 299 6.68 -18.97 39.61
CA GLN A 299 5.32 -18.52 39.84
C GLN A 299 5.14 -17.05 39.47
N ARG A 300 6.09 -16.19 39.86
CA ARG A 300 6.03 -14.76 39.51
C ARG A 300 6.11 -14.54 38.01
N LEU A 301 6.95 -15.29 37.30
CA LEU A 301 7.02 -15.24 35.83
C LEU A 301 5.69 -15.67 35.18
N GLU A 302 5.07 -16.76 35.65
CA GLU A 302 3.78 -17.23 35.14
C GLU A 302 2.65 -16.20 35.39
N GLU A 303 2.65 -15.53 36.54
CA GLU A 303 1.74 -14.42 36.84
C GLU A 303 1.94 -13.24 35.89
N LEU A 304 3.18 -12.78 35.70
CA LEU A 304 3.52 -11.69 34.78
C LEU A 304 3.11 -12.01 33.34
N LEU A 305 3.31 -13.25 32.88
CA LEU A 305 2.86 -13.70 31.56
C LEU A 305 1.34 -13.63 31.43
N ARG A 306 0.59 -14.10 32.44
CA ARG A 306 -0.88 -14.03 32.41
C ARG A 306 -1.38 -12.59 32.42
N GLU A 307 -0.78 -11.73 33.25
CA GLU A 307 -1.11 -10.30 33.33
C GLU A 307 -0.88 -9.63 31.97
N GLN A 308 0.26 -9.88 31.33
CA GLN A 308 0.55 -9.34 30.00
C GLN A 308 -0.43 -9.83 28.93
N VAL A 309 -0.71 -11.14 28.88
CA VAL A 309 -1.68 -11.69 27.92
C VAL A 309 -3.08 -11.10 28.16
N GLN A 310 -3.50 -10.90 29.41
CA GLN A 310 -4.78 -10.26 29.71
C GLN A 310 -4.81 -8.78 29.34
N ALA A 311 -3.70 -8.05 29.53
CA ALA A 311 -3.59 -6.65 29.13
C ALA A 311 -3.73 -6.48 27.60
N MET A 312 -3.18 -7.42 26.81
CA MET A 312 -3.26 -7.40 25.34
C MET A 312 -4.65 -7.78 24.78
N ARG A 313 -5.54 -8.35 25.60
CA ARG A 313 -6.90 -8.71 25.19
C ARG A 313 -7.92 -7.58 25.36
N ARG A 314 -7.53 -6.47 25.97
CA ARG A 314 -8.38 -5.28 26.17
C ARG A 314 -8.19 -4.30 25.02
#